data_AF-A0A3B0TD92-F1
#
_entry.id   AF-A0A3B0TD92-F1
#
_cell.length_a   1.000
_cell.length_b   1.000
_cell.length_c   1.000
_cell.angle_alpha   90.00
_cell.angle_beta   90.00
_cell.angle_gamma   90.00
#
_symmetry.space_group_name_H-M   'P 1'
#
loop_
_entity.id
_entity.type
_entity.pdbx_description
1 polymer ?
#
loop_
_entity_poly.entity_id
_entity_poly.type
_entity_poly.pdbx_seq_one_letter_code
_entity_poly.pdbx_strand_id
1 'polypeptide(L)'
;MTKNKFKLPRKKKKFLKKGIWLYPADKNGSSLAAWPATDEKDFLAFKKGLLRKLFQRNKKRSKEYFATLDKEITVSDETLRMYVNDIFAKNYRQSAYDTLREAKMKKSTIKPYYHFINAYHLHQEDEDSYSNACCMSVDFAKKLIRDSKKK
;
A
#
# COMPACT_ATOMS: atom_id res chain seq x y z
N MET A 1 -40.18 28.59 12.38
CA MET A 1 -39.96 27.60 11.30
C MET A 1 -38.78 26.71 11.68
N THR A 2 -39.05 25.46 12.06
CA THR A 2 -37.99 24.50 12.41
C THR A 2 -37.26 24.07 11.13
N LYS A 3 -36.01 24.53 10.92
CA LYS A 3 -35.14 24.00 9.87
C LYS A 3 -35.03 22.49 10.07
N ASN A 4 -35.64 21.71 9.18
CA ASN A 4 -35.50 20.26 9.19
C ASN A 4 -34.01 19.93 9.10
N LYS A 5 -33.45 19.40 10.19
CA LYS A 5 -32.05 19.00 10.22
C LYS A 5 -31.86 17.90 9.19
N PHE A 6 -30.93 18.09 8.26
CA PHE A 6 -30.56 17.10 7.26
C PHE A 6 -30.29 15.74 7.93
N LYS A 7 -31.08 14.73 7.55
CA LYS A 7 -31.03 13.38 8.12
C LYS A 7 -30.91 12.35 7.00
N LEU A 8 -29.93 11.46 7.16
CA LEU A 8 -29.71 10.34 6.27
C LEU A 8 -30.06 9.02 6.96
N PRO A 9 -30.56 8.01 6.21
CA PRO A 9 -30.70 6.65 6.72
C PRO A 9 -29.37 6.12 7.27
N ARG A 10 -29.43 5.41 8.40
CA ARG A 10 -28.24 4.90 9.14
C ARG A 10 -27.23 4.19 8.22
N LYS A 11 -27.70 3.32 7.32
CA LYS A 11 -26.84 2.56 6.38
C LYS A 11 -26.07 3.49 5.43
N LYS A 12 -26.75 4.48 4.83
CA LYS A 12 -26.13 5.47 3.93
C LYS A 12 -25.13 6.36 4.68
N LYS A 13 -25.52 6.86 5.86
CA LYS A 13 -24.62 7.66 6.71
C LYS A 13 -23.36 6.90 7.08
N LYS A 14 -23.48 5.62 7.46
CA LYS A 14 -22.32 4.75 7.78
C LYS A 14 -21.40 4.53 6.58
N PHE A 15 -21.95 4.34 5.37
CA PHE A 15 -21.16 4.22 4.15
C PHE A 15 -20.37 5.50 3.86
N LEU A 16 -21.03 6.66 3.90
CA LEU A 16 -20.40 7.94 3.60
C LEU A 16 -19.30 8.28 4.62
N LYS A 17 -19.51 7.99 5.90
CA LYS A 17 -18.48 8.18 6.95
C LYS A 17 -17.23 7.31 6.80
N LYS A 18 -17.28 6.20 6.04
CA LYS A 18 -16.11 5.33 5.80
C LYS A 18 -15.17 5.88 4.73
N GLY A 19 -15.57 6.91 4.00
CA GLY A 19 -14.76 7.51 2.94
C GLY A 19 -14.34 8.92 3.28
N ILE A 20 -13.17 9.30 2.79
CA ILE A 20 -12.81 10.71 2.60
C ILE A 20 -13.28 11.09 1.21
N TRP A 21 -14.18 12.07 1.15
CA TRP A 21 -14.77 12.55 -0.09
C TRP A 21 -14.17 13.91 -0.40
N LEU A 22 -13.85 14.13 -1.67
CA LEU A 22 -13.26 15.36 -2.15
C LEU A 22 -14.05 15.84 -3.36
N TYR A 23 -14.20 17.14 -3.47
CA TYR A 23 -14.54 17.79 -4.73
C TYR A 23 -13.42 17.60 -5.77
N PRO A 24 -13.68 17.81 -7.07
CA PRO A 24 -12.62 17.84 -8.07
C PRO A 24 -11.56 18.89 -7.71
N ALA A 25 -10.35 18.69 -8.21
CA ALA A 25 -9.27 19.62 -7.98
C ALA A 25 -9.58 20.98 -8.65
N ASP A 26 -9.18 22.06 -7.99
CA ASP A 26 -9.16 23.39 -8.57
C ASP A 26 -8.02 23.56 -9.59
N LYS A 27 -7.90 24.75 -10.18
CA LYS A 27 -6.85 25.10 -11.15
C LYS A 27 -5.42 24.95 -10.57
N ASN A 28 -5.28 24.94 -9.25
CA ASN A 28 -4.02 24.85 -8.53
C ASN A 28 -3.74 23.42 -8.03
N GLY A 29 -4.58 22.43 -8.40
CA GLY A 29 -4.43 21.03 -8.00
C GLY A 29 -4.94 20.71 -6.59
N SER A 30 -5.43 21.69 -5.84
CA SER A 30 -5.97 21.49 -4.49
C SER A 30 -7.41 20.99 -4.55
N SER A 31 -7.83 20.14 -3.61
CA SER A 31 -9.19 19.60 -3.56
C SER A 31 -9.87 19.91 -2.23
N LEU A 32 -11.12 20.37 -2.30
CA LEU A 32 -11.91 20.65 -1.11
C LEU A 32 -12.48 19.36 -0.52
N ALA A 33 -12.33 19.17 0.79
CA ALA A 33 -12.94 18.06 1.51
C ALA A 33 -14.46 18.22 1.61
N ALA A 34 -15.18 17.12 1.46
CA ALA A 34 -16.63 17.06 1.49
C ALA A 34 -17.11 16.09 2.58
N TRP A 35 -18.20 16.46 3.24
CA TRP A 35 -18.81 15.74 4.34
C TRP A 35 -20.27 15.34 4.03
N PRO A 36 -20.50 14.50 2.99
CA PRO A 36 -21.85 14.15 2.53
C PRO A 36 -22.70 13.39 3.55
N ALA A 37 -22.12 12.97 4.68
CA ALA A 37 -22.83 12.31 5.78
C ALA A 37 -23.52 13.30 6.74
N THR A 38 -23.16 14.58 6.68
CA THR A 38 -23.57 15.62 7.63
C THR A 38 -24.06 16.88 6.95
N ASP A 39 -23.57 17.18 5.74
CA ASP A 39 -24.01 18.33 4.94
C ASP A 39 -24.87 17.91 3.75
N GLU A 40 -25.95 18.65 3.52
CA GLU A 40 -26.92 18.38 2.46
C GLU A 40 -26.36 18.74 1.09
N LYS A 41 -25.61 19.85 0.99
CA LYS A 41 -24.99 20.29 -0.27
C LYS A 41 -23.96 19.26 -0.74
N ASP A 42 -23.11 18.80 0.16
CA ASP A 42 -22.17 17.71 -0.13
C ASP A 42 -22.87 16.40 -0.48
N PHE A 43 -23.99 16.09 0.17
CA PHE A 43 -24.77 14.90 -0.19
C PHE A 43 -25.40 14.97 -1.58
N LEU A 44 -25.87 16.16 -1.98
CA LEU A 44 -26.35 16.40 -3.34
C LEU A 44 -25.20 16.30 -4.35
N ALA A 45 -24.03 16.85 -4.04
CA ALA A 45 -22.83 16.70 -4.86
C ALA A 45 -22.42 15.23 -5.01
N PHE A 46 -22.48 14.45 -3.92
CA PHE A 46 -22.28 13.00 -3.94
C PHE A 46 -23.28 12.30 -4.88
N LYS A 47 -24.57 12.61 -4.76
CA LYS A 47 -25.62 12.04 -5.62
C LYS A 47 -25.42 12.37 -7.10
N LYS A 48 -24.91 13.56 -7.40
CA LYS A 48 -24.59 14.02 -8.77
C LYS A 48 -23.28 13.42 -9.30
N GLY A 49 -22.56 12.61 -8.52
CA GLY A 49 -21.29 11.99 -8.92
C GLY A 49 -20.10 12.96 -8.95
N LEU A 50 -20.23 14.15 -8.34
CA LEU A 50 -19.17 15.17 -8.35
C LEU A 50 -18.05 14.89 -7.35
N LEU A 51 -18.31 14.10 -6.32
CA LEU A 51 -17.33 13.78 -5.29
C LEU A 51 -16.52 12.55 -5.66
N ARG A 52 -15.19 12.64 -5.53
CA ARG A 52 -14.27 11.51 -5.61
C ARG A 52 -13.91 11.01 -4.22
N LYS A 53 -13.73 9.69 -4.08
CA LYS A 53 -13.26 9.09 -2.83
C LYS A 53 -11.74 8.98 -2.86
N LEU A 54 -11.05 9.63 -1.92
CA LEU A 54 -9.58 9.70 -1.90
C LEU A 54 -8.92 8.31 -1.86
N PHE A 55 -9.41 7.43 -0.98
CA PHE A 55 -8.86 6.08 -0.80
C PHE A 55 -9.69 5.00 -1.49
N GLN A 56 -10.00 5.19 -2.78
CA GLN A 56 -10.65 4.16 -3.56
C GLN A 56 -9.63 3.07 -3.91
N ARG A 57 -9.47 2.09 -3.00
CA ARG A 57 -8.68 0.89 -3.26
C ARG A 57 -9.24 0.17 -4.48
N ASN A 58 -8.56 0.26 -5.61
CA ASN A 58 -8.84 -0.58 -6.77
C ASN A 58 -8.35 -1.99 -6.45
N LYS A 59 -9.28 -2.85 -6.01
CA LYS A 59 -8.96 -4.25 -5.65
C LYS A 59 -8.33 -5.00 -6.81
N LYS A 60 -8.69 -4.69 -8.06
CA LYS A 60 -8.13 -5.33 -9.26
C LYS A 60 -6.64 -4.98 -9.39
N ARG A 61 -6.32 -3.68 -9.40
CA ARG A 61 -4.94 -3.18 -9.45
C ARG A 61 -4.08 -3.71 -8.29
N SER A 62 -4.64 -3.77 -7.09
CA SER A 62 -3.92 -4.33 -5.93
C SER A 62 -3.62 -5.83 -6.11
N LYS A 63 -4.54 -6.61 -6.68
CA LYS A 63 -4.30 -8.04 -6.95
C LYS A 63 -3.25 -8.23 -8.04
N GLU A 64 -3.33 -7.43 -9.11
CA GLU A 64 -2.33 -7.46 -10.19
C GLU A 64 -0.93 -7.13 -9.67
N TYR A 65 -0.82 -6.10 -8.83
CA TYR A 65 0.44 -5.74 -8.18
C TYR A 65 1.01 -6.87 -7.30
N PHE A 66 0.19 -7.52 -6.47
CA PHE A 66 0.71 -8.64 -5.67
C PHE A 66 0.98 -9.89 -6.52
N ALA A 67 0.27 -10.09 -7.62
CA ALA A 67 0.54 -11.20 -8.54
C ALA A 67 1.90 -11.08 -9.24
N THR A 68 2.40 -9.85 -9.48
CA THR A 68 3.76 -9.67 -10.00
C THR A 68 4.81 -9.95 -8.93
N LEU A 69 4.58 -9.52 -7.69
CA LEU A 69 5.52 -9.72 -6.58
C LEU A 69 5.54 -11.16 -6.04
N ASP A 70 4.42 -11.88 -6.07
CA ASP A 70 4.30 -13.25 -5.56
C ASP A 70 4.97 -14.31 -6.46
N LYS A 71 5.52 -13.91 -7.63
CA LYS A 71 6.23 -14.82 -8.52
C LYS A 71 7.44 -15.44 -7.81
N GLU A 72 7.51 -16.75 -7.81
CA GLU A 72 8.62 -17.45 -7.17
C GLU A 72 9.90 -17.23 -7.97
N ILE A 73 10.91 -16.67 -7.31
CA ILE A 73 12.22 -16.43 -7.90
C ILE A 73 13.29 -16.64 -6.84
N THR A 74 14.38 -17.29 -7.21
CA THR A 74 15.52 -17.51 -6.34
C THR A 74 16.77 -17.05 -7.06
N VAL A 75 17.65 -16.40 -6.29
CA VAL A 75 18.94 -15.94 -6.77
C VAL A 75 20.06 -16.47 -5.87
N SER A 76 21.28 -16.45 -6.40
CA SER A 76 22.47 -16.79 -5.63
C SER A 76 22.65 -15.81 -4.46
N ASP A 77 23.36 -16.25 -3.42
CA ASP A 77 23.62 -15.42 -2.24
C ASP A 77 24.50 -14.20 -2.60
N GLU A 78 25.37 -14.32 -3.60
CA GLU A 78 26.18 -13.23 -4.14
C GLU A 78 25.31 -12.17 -4.82
N THR A 79 24.40 -12.62 -5.69
CA THR A 79 23.44 -11.75 -6.38
C THR A 79 22.52 -11.05 -5.38
N LEU A 80 22.02 -11.76 -4.37
CA LEU A 80 21.21 -11.17 -3.30
C LEU A 80 21.97 -10.05 -2.58
N ARG A 81 23.26 -10.27 -2.30
CA ARG A 81 24.10 -9.26 -1.63
C ARG A 81 24.28 -8.02 -2.49
N MET A 82 24.42 -8.18 -3.81
CA MET A 82 24.48 -7.06 -4.74
C MET A 82 23.19 -6.24 -4.70
N TYR A 83 22.03 -6.89 -4.78
CA TYR A 83 20.73 -6.20 -4.76
C TYR A 83 20.50 -5.43 -3.45
N VAL A 84 20.89 -6.03 -2.32
CA VAL A 84 20.81 -5.36 -1.01
C VAL A 84 21.75 -4.16 -0.93
N ASN A 85 22.96 -4.27 -1.49
CA ASN A 85 23.93 -3.18 -1.48
C ASN A 85 23.49 -1.99 -2.33
N ASP A 86 22.78 -2.26 -3.42
CA ASP A 86 22.24 -1.25 -4.34
C ASP A 86 21.10 -0.45 -3.68
N ILE A 87 20.15 -1.14 -3.03
CA ILE A 87 18.98 -0.49 -2.40
C ILE A 87 19.29 0.16 -1.05
N PHE A 88 20.07 -0.49 -0.19
CA PHE A 88 20.21 -0.07 1.20
C PHE A 88 21.49 0.72 1.48
N ALA A 89 21.38 1.75 2.32
CA ALA A 89 22.53 2.44 2.87
C ALA A 89 23.41 1.50 3.72
N LYS A 90 24.71 1.80 3.79
CA LYS A 90 25.76 0.95 4.37
C LYS A 90 25.39 0.33 5.74
N ASN A 91 24.76 1.11 6.60
CA ASN A 91 24.39 0.70 7.96
C ASN A 91 23.29 -0.38 8.02
N TYR A 92 22.47 -0.51 6.98
CA TYR A 92 21.33 -1.43 6.94
C TYR A 92 21.58 -2.67 6.10
N ARG A 93 22.61 -2.66 5.24
CA ARG A 93 22.92 -3.75 4.29
C ARG A 93 23.04 -5.10 4.95
N GLN A 94 23.85 -5.20 6.01
CA GLN A 94 24.08 -6.49 6.69
C GLN A 94 22.79 -7.03 7.31
N SER A 95 22.04 -6.19 8.03
CA SER A 95 20.76 -6.59 8.63
C SER A 95 19.73 -7.03 7.59
N ALA A 96 19.63 -6.29 6.48
CA ALA A 96 18.71 -6.63 5.39
C ALA A 96 19.10 -7.95 4.72
N TYR A 97 20.38 -8.13 4.41
CA TYR A 97 20.91 -9.36 3.81
C TYR A 97 20.65 -10.58 4.69
N ASP A 98 20.99 -10.51 5.98
CA ASP A 98 20.80 -11.61 6.92
C ASP A 98 19.31 -11.96 7.08
N THR A 99 18.45 -10.94 7.11
CA THR A 99 16.99 -11.12 7.16
C THR A 99 16.50 -11.87 5.92
N LEU A 100 16.91 -11.46 4.72
CA LEU A 100 16.46 -12.08 3.47
C LEU A 100 17.02 -13.49 3.29
N ARG A 101 18.25 -13.72 3.75
CA ARG A 101 18.87 -15.05 3.78
C ARG A 101 18.14 -16.00 4.71
N GLU A 102 17.76 -15.55 5.92
CA GLU A 102 16.92 -16.34 6.82
C GLU A 102 15.52 -16.56 6.20
N ALA A 103 14.97 -15.53 5.55
CA ALA A 103 13.65 -15.59 4.94
C ALA A 103 13.56 -16.64 3.82
N LYS A 104 14.63 -16.78 3.01
CA LYS A 104 14.80 -17.76 1.93
C LYS A 104 14.69 -19.21 2.42
N MET A 105 15.09 -19.50 3.66
CA MET A 105 15.16 -20.87 4.18
C MET A 105 13.82 -21.43 4.68
N LYS A 106 12.85 -20.57 5.01
CA LYS A 106 11.59 -21.00 5.65
C LYS A 106 10.41 -20.71 4.74
N LYS A 107 9.55 -21.72 4.52
CA LYS A 107 8.32 -21.58 3.71
C LYS A 107 7.37 -20.49 4.21
N SER A 108 7.36 -20.21 5.52
CA SER A 108 6.53 -19.16 6.12
C SER A 108 7.00 -17.74 5.78
N THR A 109 8.28 -17.56 5.45
CA THR A 109 8.92 -16.25 5.23
C THR A 109 9.47 -16.07 3.82
N ILE A 110 9.38 -17.10 2.97
CA ILE A 110 9.91 -17.07 1.61
C ILE A 110 9.20 -16.05 0.71
N LYS A 111 7.92 -15.73 0.99
CA LYS A 111 7.16 -14.74 0.23
C LYS A 111 7.79 -13.34 0.27
N PRO A 112 8.11 -12.75 1.44
CA PRO A 112 8.84 -11.49 1.49
C PRO A 112 10.18 -11.52 0.75
N TYR A 113 10.85 -12.68 0.68
CA TYR A 113 12.07 -12.81 -0.13
C TYR A 113 11.78 -12.67 -1.63
N TYR A 114 10.73 -13.34 -2.14
CA TYR A 114 10.28 -13.16 -3.52
C TYR A 114 9.85 -11.72 -3.81
N HIS A 115 9.13 -11.09 -2.87
CA HIS A 115 8.71 -9.69 -3.00
C HIS A 115 9.90 -8.76 -3.15
N PHE A 116 10.97 -8.98 -2.38
CA PHE A 116 12.19 -8.18 -2.48
C PHE A 116 12.84 -8.28 -3.87
N ILE A 117 13.02 -9.50 -4.38
CA ILE A 117 13.69 -9.73 -5.67
C ILE A 117 12.87 -9.17 -6.82
N ASN A 118 11.56 -9.47 -6.83
CA ASN A 118 10.68 -8.97 -7.88
C ASN A 118 10.57 -7.44 -7.83
N ALA A 119 10.51 -6.84 -6.64
CA ALA A 119 10.56 -5.39 -6.49
C ALA A 119 11.89 -4.81 -7.00
N TYR A 120 13.02 -5.48 -6.74
CA TYR A 120 14.31 -5.03 -7.25
C TYR A 120 14.36 -5.04 -8.78
N HIS A 121 13.88 -6.11 -9.42
CA HIS A 121 13.82 -6.17 -10.89
C HIS A 121 12.93 -5.08 -11.47
N LEU A 122 11.77 -4.81 -10.84
CA LEU A 122 10.87 -3.74 -11.27
C LEU A 122 11.44 -2.33 -10.99
N HIS A 123 12.29 -2.18 -9.98
CA HIS A 123 12.99 -0.92 -9.72
C HIS A 123 13.98 -0.59 -10.84
N GLN A 124 14.64 -1.60 -11.41
CA GLN A 124 15.58 -1.44 -12.53
C GLN A 124 14.86 -1.08 -13.85
N GLU A 125 13.55 -1.31 -13.95
CA GLU A 125 12.71 -0.99 -15.13
C GLU A 125 12.03 0.41 -15.03
N ASP A 126 12.66 1.37 -14.34
CA ASP A 126 12.29 2.80 -14.21
C ASP A 126 11.12 3.17 -13.26
N GLU A 127 10.80 2.34 -12.27
CA GLU A 127 9.82 2.72 -11.23
C GLU A 127 10.47 2.98 -9.85
N ASP A 128 10.62 4.27 -9.49
CA ASP A 128 11.08 4.76 -8.16
C ASP A 128 10.27 4.18 -6.99
N SER A 129 9.02 3.78 -7.24
CA SER A 129 8.11 3.27 -6.21
C SER A 129 8.55 1.93 -5.61
N TYR A 130 9.36 1.14 -6.34
CA TYR A 130 9.73 -0.20 -5.91
C TYR A 130 10.91 -0.27 -4.94
N SER A 131 11.73 0.78 -4.83
CA SER A 131 12.75 0.86 -3.77
C SER A 131 12.10 0.81 -2.37
N ASN A 132 10.95 1.48 -2.19
CA ASN A 132 10.14 1.37 -0.98
C ASN A 132 9.55 -0.03 -0.81
N ALA A 133 9.18 -0.71 -1.90
CA ALA A 133 8.68 -2.08 -1.85
C ALA A 133 9.77 -3.06 -1.40
N CYS A 134 11.02 -2.86 -1.81
CA CYS A 134 12.18 -3.60 -1.30
C CYS A 134 12.32 -3.43 0.22
N CYS A 135 12.28 -2.20 0.73
CA CYS A 135 12.31 -1.90 2.17
C CYS A 135 11.16 -2.58 2.92
N MET A 136 9.93 -2.45 2.42
CA MET A 136 8.74 -3.07 3.02
C MET A 136 8.83 -4.61 3.07
N SER A 137 9.45 -5.21 2.06
CA SER A 137 9.66 -6.66 2.00
C SER A 137 10.59 -7.15 3.11
N VAL A 138 11.67 -6.40 3.39
CA VAL A 138 12.59 -6.71 4.50
C VAL A 138 11.89 -6.54 5.86
N ASP A 139 11.13 -5.47 6.06
CA ASP A 139 10.40 -5.28 7.32
C ASP A 139 9.33 -6.36 7.53
N PHE A 140 8.67 -6.77 6.45
CA PHE A 140 7.72 -7.87 6.49
C PHE A 140 8.41 -9.20 6.85
N ALA A 141 9.57 -9.49 6.26
CA ALA A 141 10.39 -10.64 6.62
C ALA A 141 10.78 -10.62 8.12
N LYS A 142 11.29 -9.48 8.62
CA LYS A 142 11.65 -9.31 10.03
C LYS A 142 10.48 -9.61 10.96
N LYS A 143 9.29 -9.10 10.62
CA LYS A 143 8.07 -9.34 11.39
C LYS A 143 7.73 -10.83 11.43
N LEU A 144 7.71 -11.51 10.28
CA LEU A 144 7.38 -12.94 10.22
C LEU A 144 8.41 -13.80 10.96
N ILE A 145 9.70 -13.50 10.82
CA ILE A 145 10.78 -14.18 11.55
C ILE A 145 10.58 -14.02 13.06
N ARG A 146 10.32 -12.79 13.52
CA ARG A 146 10.07 -12.51 14.94
C ARG A 146 8.86 -13.26 15.48
N ASP A 147 7.76 -13.28 14.72
CA ASP A 147 6.52 -13.94 15.12
C ASP A 147 6.68 -15.48 15.12
N SER A 148 7.58 -16.02 14.27
CA SER A 148 7.90 -17.45 14.26
C SER A 148 8.70 -17.92 15.48
N LYS A 149 9.48 -17.03 16.12
CA LYS A 149 10.29 -17.34 17.31
C LYS A 149 9.50 -17.28 18.62
N LYS A 150 8.29 -16.70 18.60
CA LYS A 150 7.42 -16.54 19.77
C LYS A 150 6.43 -17.70 19.95
N LYS A 151 6.34 -18.59 18.96
CA LYS A 151 5.55 -19.82 19.00
C LYS A 151 6.46 -20.97 19.38
#